data_AF-A0A498PS77-F1
#
_entry.id   AF-A0A498PS77-F1
#
_cell.length_a   1.000
_cell.length_b   1.000
_cell.length_c   1.000
_cell.angle_alpha   90.00
_cell.angle_beta   90.00
_cell.angle_gamma   90.00
#
_symmetry.space_group_name_H-M   'P 1'
#
loop_
_entity.id
_entity.type
_entity.pdbx_description
1 polymer ?
#
loop_
_entity_poly.entity_id
_entity_poly.type
_entity_poly.pdbx_seq_one_letter_code
_entity_poly.pdbx_strand_id
1 'polypeptide(L)'
;MSAAFTTPLVPHGVAAFVVAARGIPMHFSIDEDAFEAWVANEGDDLPRHLPGPVDACPGSILPELVYGALSAGVLVGDPRIELNVHDATTAGEPGYVVRLNNRAGQQLSLGLASGWHGLYWPPKELTPRASARYYLLEVCYNANKLLDGLIPLLPEECLS
;
A
#
# COMPACT_ATOMS: atom_id res chain seq x y z
N MET A 1 -39.52 -32.94 -15.15
CA MET A 1 -38.15 -33.10 -15.68
C MET A 1 -37.31 -32.01 -15.04
N SER A 2 -36.40 -32.36 -14.13
CA SER A 2 -35.51 -31.41 -13.45
C SER A 2 -34.11 -31.62 -14.01
N ALA A 3 -33.53 -30.59 -14.64
CA ALA A 3 -32.18 -30.64 -15.15
C ALA A 3 -31.19 -30.45 -13.99
N ALA A 4 -30.36 -31.46 -13.74
CA ALA A 4 -29.23 -31.33 -12.83
C ALA A 4 -28.18 -30.42 -13.48
N PHE A 5 -27.93 -29.26 -12.88
CA PHE A 5 -26.78 -28.43 -13.24
C PHE A 5 -25.54 -29.04 -12.59
N THR A 6 -24.74 -29.74 -13.39
CA THR A 6 -23.41 -30.20 -12.97
C THR A 6 -22.48 -29.01 -13.02
N THR A 7 -22.12 -28.45 -11.87
CA THR A 7 -21.08 -27.41 -11.79
C THR A 7 -19.76 -28.01 -12.29
N PRO A 8 -19.10 -27.43 -13.30
CA PRO A 8 -17.80 -27.92 -13.76
C PRO A 8 -16.79 -27.88 -12.62
N LEU A 9 -16.13 -29.02 -12.36
CA LEU A 9 -15.06 -29.11 -11.37
C LEU A 9 -13.85 -28.35 -11.92
N VAL A 10 -13.54 -27.18 -11.36
CA VAL A 10 -12.31 -26.43 -11.72
C VAL A 10 -11.12 -27.12 -11.04
N PRO A 11 -10.11 -27.60 -11.81
CA PRO A 11 -8.91 -28.19 -11.22
C PRO A 11 -8.24 -27.19 -10.27
N HIS A 12 -7.92 -27.63 -9.06
CA HIS A 12 -7.16 -26.81 -8.11
C HIS A 12 -5.80 -26.45 -8.73
N GLY A 13 -5.43 -25.17 -8.69
CA GLY A 13 -4.14 -24.69 -9.18
C GLY A 13 -4.15 -24.05 -10.58
N VAL A 14 -5.29 -23.97 -11.26
CA VAL A 14 -5.41 -23.19 -12.51
C VAL A 14 -5.94 -21.80 -12.19
N ALA A 15 -5.12 -20.77 -12.42
CA ALA A 15 -5.54 -19.39 -12.23
C ALA A 15 -6.63 -19.02 -13.26
N ALA A 16 -7.74 -18.43 -12.80
CA ALA A 16 -8.80 -17.93 -13.68
C ALA A 16 -8.37 -16.66 -14.44
N PHE A 17 -7.43 -15.89 -13.88
CA PHE A 17 -6.80 -14.73 -14.49
C PHE A 17 -5.40 -14.52 -13.88
N VAL A 18 -4.54 -13.80 -14.59
CA VAL A 18 -3.20 -13.43 -14.15
C VAL A 18 -3.03 -11.93 -14.31
N VAL A 19 -2.40 -11.30 -13.32
CA VAL A 19 -1.93 -9.90 -13.39
C VAL A 19 -0.41 -9.96 -13.45
N ALA A 20 0.19 -9.30 -14.44
CA ALA A 20 1.63 -9.25 -14.60
C ALA A 20 2.08 -7.81 -14.89
N ALA A 21 3.20 -7.40 -14.30
CA ALA A 21 3.85 -6.14 -14.64
C ALA A 21 4.70 -6.29 -15.91
N ARG A 22 4.81 -5.22 -16.70
CA ARG A 22 5.80 -5.15 -17.79
C ARG A 22 7.09 -4.52 -17.26
N GLY A 23 8.12 -5.35 -17.13
CA GLY A 23 9.39 -4.98 -16.51
C GLY A 23 9.33 -5.08 -14.98
N ILE A 24 10.44 -4.71 -14.34
CA ILE A 24 10.54 -4.71 -12.87
C ILE A 24 10.07 -3.33 -12.38
N PRO A 25 8.97 -3.25 -11.62
CA PRO A 25 8.52 -1.99 -11.05
C PRO A 25 9.51 -1.50 -9.98
N MET A 26 9.74 -0.20 -9.94
CA MET A 26 10.51 0.40 -8.85
C MET A 26 9.71 0.33 -7.55
N HIS A 27 10.35 -0.13 -6.48
CA HIS A 27 9.76 -0.18 -5.14
C HIS A 27 9.51 1.21 -4.58
N PHE A 28 8.49 1.32 -3.75
CA PHE A 28 8.23 2.51 -2.97
C PHE A 28 9.24 2.66 -1.84
N SER A 29 9.76 3.87 -1.67
CA SER A 29 10.67 4.24 -0.59
C SER A 29 10.43 5.69 -0.16
N ILE A 30 11.09 6.08 0.93
CA ILE A 30 11.13 7.47 1.38
C ILE A 30 12.33 8.15 0.69
N ASP A 31 12.08 9.29 0.03
CA ASP A 31 13.12 10.24 -0.32
C ASP A 31 13.50 11.01 0.95
N GLU A 32 14.75 10.82 1.40
CA GLU A 32 15.22 11.35 2.68
C GLU A 32 15.29 12.89 2.68
N ASP A 33 15.73 13.51 1.58
CA ASP A 33 15.85 14.96 1.51
C ASP A 33 14.48 15.62 1.46
N ALA A 34 13.55 15.04 0.69
CA ALA A 34 12.16 15.48 0.66
C ALA A 34 11.48 15.27 2.02
N PHE A 35 11.75 14.16 2.71
CA PHE A 35 11.22 13.91 4.05
C PHE A 35 11.70 14.94 5.07
N GLU A 36 12.99 15.28 5.07
CA GLU A 36 13.52 16.32 5.96
C GLU A 36 12.89 17.68 5.68
N ALA A 37 12.77 18.06 4.41
CA ALA A 37 12.14 19.32 4.01
C ALA A 37 10.66 19.36 4.40
N TRP A 38 9.93 18.26 4.19
CA TRP A 38 8.51 18.16 4.53
C TRP A 38 8.30 18.25 6.04
N VAL A 39 9.05 17.48 6.85
CA VAL A 39 8.95 17.54 8.31
C VAL A 39 9.31 18.94 8.84
N ALA A 40 10.31 19.60 8.26
CA ALA A 40 10.65 20.97 8.64
C ALA A 40 9.54 21.97 8.30
N ASN A 41 8.82 21.75 7.19
CA ASN A 41 7.70 22.59 6.77
C ASN A 41 6.44 22.36 7.63
N GLU A 42 6.13 21.11 8.00
CA GLU A 42 5.02 20.78 8.90
C GLU A 42 5.27 21.30 10.32
N GLY A 43 6.52 21.27 10.78
CA GLY A 43 6.92 21.83 12.08
C GLY A 43 6.06 21.30 13.24
N ASP A 44 5.44 22.22 13.97
CA ASP A 44 4.60 21.91 15.14
C ASP A 44 3.22 21.32 14.79
N ASP A 45 2.83 21.33 13.51
CA ASP A 45 1.56 20.77 13.04
C ASP A 45 1.67 19.27 12.71
N LEU A 46 2.87 18.75 12.44
CA LEU A 46 3.09 17.32 12.14
C LEU A 46 2.39 16.36 13.12
N PRO A 47 2.42 16.55 14.45
CA PRO A 47 1.74 15.66 15.39
C PRO A 47 0.23 15.53 15.16
N ARG A 48 -0.42 16.55 14.59
CA ARG A 48 -1.88 16.54 14.31
C ARG A 48 -2.24 15.65 13.12
N HIS A 49 -1.26 15.34 12.27
CA HIS A 49 -1.40 14.50 11.09
C HIS A 49 -0.99 13.04 11.34
N LEU A 50 -0.64 12.70 12.58
CA LEU A 50 -0.25 11.33 12.95
C LEU A 50 -1.43 10.58 13.54
N PRO A 51 -1.68 9.34 13.10
CA PRO A 51 -2.65 8.47 13.77
C PRO A 51 -2.27 8.25 15.23
N GLY A 52 -3.26 8.35 16.11
CA GLY A 52 -3.13 8.15 17.55
C GLY A 52 -4.22 7.23 18.12
N PRO A 53 -3.94 6.53 19.22
CA PRO A 53 -4.87 5.59 19.83
C PRO A 53 -6.10 6.26 20.49
N VAL A 54 -6.06 7.59 20.67
CA VAL A 54 -7.15 8.38 21.24
C VAL A 54 -8.01 9.06 20.18
N ASP A 55 -7.66 8.93 18.92
CA ASP A 55 -8.42 9.53 17.84
C ASP A 55 -9.75 8.83 17.66
N ALA A 56 -10.77 9.60 17.27
CA ALA A 56 -12.09 9.04 17.01
C ALA A 56 -12.08 8.07 15.80
N CYS A 57 -11.22 8.33 14.80
CA CYS A 57 -11.11 7.55 13.57
C CYS A 57 -9.65 7.48 13.07
N PRO A 58 -8.73 6.81 13.77
CA PRO A 58 -7.31 6.82 13.43
C PRO A 58 -7.00 6.21 12.06
N GLY A 59 -7.81 5.24 11.60
CA GLY A 59 -7.67 4.63 10.27
C GLY A 59 -7.88 5.62 9.12
N SER A 60 -8.58 6.74 9.35
CA SER A 60 -8.78 7.80 8.36
C SER A 60 -7.60 8.77 8.25
N ILE A 61 -6.78 8.89 9.31
CA ILE A 61 -5.64 9.82 9.37
C ILE A 61 -4.45 9.27 8.57
N LEU A 62 -4.24 7.94 8.57
CA LEU A 62 -3.14 7.34 7.82
C LEU A 62 -3.22 7.61 6.30
N PRO A 63 -4.37 7.44 5.62
CA PRO A 63 -4.54 7.87 4.23
C PRO A 63 -4.15 9.32 3.97
N GLU A 64 -4.51 10.25 4.87
CA GLU A 64 -4.18 11.67 4.73
C GLU A 64 -2.68 11.91 4.89
N LEU A 65 -2.04 11.27 5.87
CA LEU A 65 -0.58 11.31 6.06
C LEU A 65 0.16 10.82 4.80
N VAL A 66 -0.27 9.69 4.25
CA VAL A 66 0.31 9.11 3.03
C VAL A 66 0.09 10.02 1.83
N TYR A 67 -1.10 10.59 1.68
CA TYR A 67 -1.41 11.54 0.61
C TYR A 67 -0.54 12.80 0.69
N GLY A 68 -0.34 13.35 1.90
CA GLY A 68 0.56 14.47 2.15
C GLY A 68 2.00 14.14 1.75
N ALA A 69 2.50 12.98 2.16
CA ALA A 69 3.83 12.50 1.81
C ALA A 69 4.01 12.29 0.29
N LEU A 70 3.03 11.70 -0.39
CA LEU A 70 3.06 11.56 -1.86
C LEU A 70 3.05 12.93 -2.56
N SER A 71 2.23 13.86 -2.08
CA SER A 71 2.11 15.20 -2.66
C SER A 71 3.38 16.04 -2.46
N ALA A 72 4.09 15.81 -1.35
CA ALA A 72 5.38 16.44 -1.05
C ALA A 72 6.58 15.74 -1.72
N GLY A 73 6.37 14.65 -2.47
CA GLY A 73 7.46 13.87 -3.07
C GLY A 73 8.29 13.06 -2.06
N VAL A 74 7.82 12.94 -0.82
CA VAL A 74 8.45 12.15 0.24
C VAL A 74 8.37 10.66 -0.07
N LEU A 75 7.21 10.21 -0.52
CA LEU A 75 7.04 8.84 -0.99
C LEU A 75 7.30 8.79 -2.49
N VAL A 76 8.35 8.07 -2.87
CA VAL A 76 8.76 7.88 -4.26
C VAL A 76 8.62 6.41 -4.65
N GLY A 77 8.39 6.13 -5.92
CA GLY A 77 8.25 4.79 -6.47
C GLY A 77 8.11 4.82 -7.99
N ASP A 78 7.66 3.72 -8.60
CA ASP A 78 7.47 3.68 -10.04
C ASP A 78 6.40 4.70 -10.50
N PRO A 79 6.72 5.67 -11.40
CA PRO A 79 5.76 6.69 -11.83
C PRO A 79 4.58 6.13 -12.61
N ARG A 80 4.67 4.88 -13.09
CA ARG A 80 3.57 4.17 -13.78
C ARG A 80 2.56 3.59 -12.80
N ILE A 81 2.84 3.61 -11.49
CA ILE A 81 2.02 3.02 -10.44
C ILE A 81 1.59 4.11 -9.48
N GLU A 82 0.29 4.15 -9.17
CA GLU A 82 -0.25 4.98 -8.10
C GLU A 82 -0.42 4.15 -6.84
N LEU A 83 0.08 4.68 -5.73
CA LEU A 83 -0.12 4.15 -4.39
C LEU A 83 -1.33 4.84 -3.76
N ASN A 84 -2.34 4.06 -3.39
CA ASN A 84 -3.52 4.51 -2.67
C ASN A 84 -3.61 3.75 -1.33
N VAL A 85 -3.93 4.47 -0.26
CA VAL A 85 -4.19 3.89 1.06
C VAL A 85 -5.62 4.24 1.45
N HIS A 86 -6.36 3.23 1.92
CA HIS A 86 -7.75 3.37 2.29
C HIS A 86 -7.94 2.95 3.74
N ASP A 87 -8.74 3.73 4.49
CA ASP A 87 -9.23 3.31 5.79
C ASP A 87 -10.02 2.01 5.64
N ALA A 88 -9.68 1.03 6.46
CA ALA A 88 -10.36 -0.25 6.53
C ALA A 88 -10.63 -0.64 8.00
N THR A 89 -10.82 0.36 8.86
CA THR A 89 -11.16 0.17 10.27
C THR A 89 -12.44 -0.64 10.39
N THR A 90 -12.36 -1.77 11.10
CA THR A 90 -13.48 -2.62 11.48
C THR A 90 -13.79 -2.38 12.96
N ALA A 91 -14.98 -2.76 13.44
CA ALA A 91 -15.51 -2.39 14.75
C ALA A 91 -14.53 -2.59 15.93
N GLY A 92 -13.77 -1.55 16.28
CA GLY A 92 -12.78 -1.53 17.36
C GLY A 92 -11.33 -1.86 16.95
N GLU A 93 -11.09 -2.16 15.67
CA GLU A 93 -9.78 -2.53 15.14
C GLU A 93 -9.37 -1.55 14.02
N PRO A 94 -8.57 -0.52 14.36
CA PRO A 94 -7.99 0.38 13.36
C PRO A 94 -7.17 -0.38 12.33
N GLY A 95 -7.36 -0.07 11.06
CA GLY A 95 -6.64 -0.73 9.98
C GLY A 95 -6.81 -0.06 8.64
N TYR A 96 -6.08 -0.55 7.65
CA TYR A 96 -6.00 0.02 6.32
C TYR A 96 -5.79 -1.05 5.25
N VAL A 97 -6.04 -0.67 4.01
CA VAL A 97 -5.71 -1.45 2.81
C VAL A 97 -4.83 -0.62 1.91
N VAL A 98 -3.79 -1.23 1.36
CA VAL A 98 -2.95 -0.65 0.31
C VAL A 98 -3.48 -1.08 -1.05
N ARG A 99 -3.59 -0.15 -1.98
CA ARG A 99 -4.01 -0.41 -3.35
C ARG A 99 -3.04 0.21 -4.34
N LEU A 100 -2.60 -0.59 -5.31
CA LEU A 100 -1.75 -0.17 -6.41
C LEU A 100 -2.57 -0.10 -7.69
N ASN A 101 -2.58 1.08 -8.32
CA ASN A 101 -3.30 1.32 -9.57
C ASN A 101 -2.31 1.56 -10.72
N ASN A 102 -2.62 1.04 -11.90
CA ASN A 102 -1.83 1.30 -13.10
C ASN A 102 -2.18 2.69 -13.66
N ARG A 103 -1.25 3.65 -13.56
CA ARG A 103 -1.40 5.00 -14.14
C ARG A 103 -1.18 5.04 -15.64
N ALA A 104 -0.39 4.12 -16.18
CA ALA A 104 -0.02 4.10 -17.60
C ALA A 104 -1.06 3.41 -18.48
N GLY A 105 -1.96 2.61 -17.91
CA GLY A 105 -2.98 1.86 -18.62
C GLY A 105 -4.33 2.58 -18.72
N GLN A 106 -5.16 2.15 -19.68
CA GLN A 106 -6.55 2.63 -19.80
C GLN A 106 -7.49 2.04 -18.74
N GLN A 107 -7.03 1.04 -17.97
CA GLN A 107 -7.79 0.37 -16.93
C GLN A 107 -7.65 1.10 -15.59
N LEU A 108 -8.15 2.33 -15.50
CA LEU A 108 -8.02 3.18 -14.31
C LEU A 108 -8.75 2.60 -13.08
N SER A 109 -9.77 1.76 -13.29
CA SER A 109 -10.57 1.16 -12.23
C SER A 109 -10.00 -0.13 -11.66
N LEU A 110 -9.06 -0.78 -12.34
CA LEU A 110 -8.43 -2.01 -11.86
C LEU A 110 -7.22 -1.66 -10.99
N GLY A 111 -7.20 -2.17 -9.75
CA GLY A 111 -6.04 -2.04 -8.88
C GLY A 111 -5.78 -3.32 -8.11
N LEU A 112 -4.51 -3.57 -7.81
CA LEU A 112 -4.08 -4.66 -6.95
C LEU A 112 -4.19 -4.16 -5.51
N ALA A 113 -5.09 -4.75 -4.72
CA ALA A 113 -5.26 -4.42 -3.31
C ALA A 113 -4.61 -5.47 -2.43
N SER A 114 -4.05 -5.04 -1.32
CA SER A 114 -3.66 -5.91 -0.22
C SER A 114 -4.89 -6.48 0.49
N GLY A 115 -4.65 -7.44 1.37
CA GLY A 115 -5.59 -7.71 2.46
C GLY A 115 -5.63 -6.55 3.45
N TRP A 116 -6.46 -6.71 4.49
CA TRP A 116 -6.49 -5.79 5.62
C TRP A 116 -5.17 -5.82 6.39
N HIS A 117 -4.68 -4.65 6.79
CA HIS A 117 -3.54 -4.47 7.67
C HIS A 117 -3.98 -3.75 8.94
N GLY A 118 -3.60 -4.28 10.10
CA GLY A 118 -3.82 -3.61 11.37
C GLY A 118 -2.95 -2.36 11.47
N LEU A 119 -3.53 -1.27 11.97
CA LEU A 119 -2.78 -0.05 12.26
C LEU A 119 -2.08 -0.21 13.60
N TYR A 120 -0.75 -0.31 13.57
CA TYR A 120 0.06 -0.42 14.79
C TYR A 120 0.62 0.94 15.22
N TRP A 121 0.68 1.15 16.53
CA TRP A 121 1.20 2.39 17.10
C TRP A 121 2.73 2.34 17.18
N PRO A 122 3.43 3.43 16.81
CA PRO A 122 4.85 3.53 17.07
C PRO A 122 5.14 3.44 18.58
N PRO A 123 6.35 3.04 18.98
CA PRO A 123 6.80 3.15 20.37
C PRO A 123 6.57 4.57 20.91
N LYS A 124 6.14 4.67 22.17
CA LYS A 124 5.71 5.93 22.78
C LYS A 124 6.82 6.98 22.88
N GLU A 125 8.07 6.55 22.80
CA GLU A 125 9.26 7.39 22.91
C GLU A 125 9.67 8.00 21.56
N LEU A 126 9.02 7.62 20.45
CA LEU A 126 9.31 8.19 19.15
C LEU A 126 8.86 9.66 19.07
N THR A 127 9.71 10.47 18.48
CA THR A 127 9.36 11.85 18.10
C THR A 127 8.28 11.83 17.00
N PRO A 128 7.50 12.90 16.81
CA PRO A 128 6.52 12.99 15.72
C PRO A 128 7.13 12.67 14.34
N ARG A 129 8.35 13.18 14.09
CA ARG A 129 9.15 12.84 12.91
C ARG A 129 9.39 11.34 12.77
N ALA A 130 9.84 10.68 13.84
CA ALA A 130 10.11 9.24 13.82
C ALA A 130 8.81 8.42 13.65
N SER A 131 7.71 8.88 14.24
CA SER A 131 6.38 8.29 14.08
C SER A 131 5.84 8.43 12.65
N ALA A 132 5.99 9.60 12.02
CA ALA A 132 5.63 9.78 10.60
C ALA A 132 6.39 8.77 9.72
N ARG A 133 7.71 8.69 9.91
CA ARG A 133 8.56 7.74 9.20
C ARG A 133 8.12 6.29 9.44
N TYR A 134 7.79 5.92 10.68
CA TYR A 134 7.32 4.58 11.03
C TYR A 134 6.12 4.17 10.17
N TYR A 135 5.09 5.02 10.10
CA TYR A 135 3.91 4.75 9.30
C TYR A 135 4.19 4.67 7.80
N LEU A 136 4.98 5.62 7.27
CA LEU A 136 5.32 5.64 5.84
C LEU A 136 6.12 4.39 5.43
N LEU A 137 7.06 3.94 6.27
CA LEU A 137 7.82 2.71 6.03
C LEU A 137 6.93 1.47 6.05
N GLU A 138 5.94 1.41 6.94
CA GLU A 138 4.99 0.29 6.99
C GLU A 138 4.14 0.22 5.71
N VAL A 139 3.67 1.37 5.23
CA VAL A 139 2.95 1.47 3.96
C VAL A 139 3.84 1.07 2.78
N CYS A 140 5.08 1.55 2.70
CA CYS A 140 6.04 1.13 1.69
C CYS A 140 6.26 -0.38 1.70
N TYR A 141 6.42 -0.97 2.89
CA TYR A 141 6.62 -2.40 3.04
C TYR A 141 5.43 -3.21 2.49
N ASN A 142 4.21 -2.81 2.84
CA ASN A 142 3.00 -3.50 2.37
C ASN A 142 2.75 -3.28 0.87
N ALA A 143 3.05 -2.10 0.34
CA ALA A 143 3.01 -1.82 -1.09
C ALA A 143 4.04 -2.66 -1.88
N ASN A 144 5.27 -2.75 -1.39
CA ASN A 144 6.34 -3.48 -2.06
C ASN A 144 6.09 -4.99 -2.05
N LYS A 145 5.48 -5.54 -0.99
CA LYS A 145 5.00 -6.93 -0.98
C LYS A 145 4.02 -7.23 -2.12
N LEU A 146 3.16 -6.27 -2.47
CA LEU A 146 2.27 -6.42 -3.62
C LEU A 146 3.05 -6.40 -4.95
N LEU A 147 4.05 -5.53 -5.07
CA LEU A 147 4.91 -5.45 -6.25
C LEU A 147 5.74 -6.72 -6.44
N ASP A 148 6.31 -7.26 -5.38
CA ASP A 148 7.07 -8.51 -5.40
C ASP A 148 6.23 -9.68 -5.92
N GLY A 149 4.93 -9.69 -5.58
CA GLY A 149 3.97 -10.68 -6.09
C GLY A 149 3.64 -10.56 -7.58
N LEU A 150 3.99 -9.43 -8.23
CA LEU A 150 3.80 -9.20 -9.66
C LEU A 150 5.00 -9.60 -10.51
N ILE A 151 6.18 -9.77 -9.90
CA ILE A 151 7.38 -10.22 -10.59
C ILE A 151 7.19 -11.72 -10.87
N PRO A 152 7.16 -12.15 -12.14
CA PRO A 152 7.09 -13.57 -12.43
C PRO A 152 8.27 -14.27 -11.76
N LEU A 153 8.00 -15.33 -10.98
CA LEU A 153 9.01 -16.34 -10.74
C LEU A 153 9.42 -16.84 -12.13
N LEU A 154 10.52 -16.33 -12.68
CA LEU A 154 11.09 -16.92 -13.87
C LEU A 154 11.36 -18.39 -13.50
N PRO A 155 10.76 -19.38 -14.18
CA PRO A 155 11.23 -20.73 -14.02
C PRO A 155 12.71 -20.74 -14.38
N GLU A 156 13.57 -21.35 -13.55
CA GLU A 156 15.02 -21.43 -13.75
C GLU A 156 15.45 -22.15 -15.06
N GLU A 157 14.51 -22.54 -15.91
CA GLU A 157 14.74 -23.31 -17.12
C GLU A 157 15.10 -22.47 -18.37
N CYS A 158 15.37 -21.17 -18.23
CA CYS A 158 15.78 -20.31 -19.37
C CYS A 158 17.27 -19.93 -19.39
N LEU A 159 18.11 -20.64 -18.61
CA LEU A 159 19.56 -20.58 -18.75
C LEU A 159 20.10 -21.96 -19.19
N SER A 160 19.96 -22.23 -20.48
CA SER A 160 20.69 -23.30 -21.18
C SER A 160 21.17 -22.77 -22.52
#